data_AF-X0L1K4-F1
#
_entry.id   AF-X0L1K4-F1
#
_cell.length_a   1.000
_cell.length_b   1.000
_cell.length_c   1.000
_cell.angle_alpha   90.00
_cell.angle_beta   90.00
_cell.angle_gamma   90.00
#
_symmetry.space_group_name_H-M   'P 1'
#
loop_
_entity.id
_entity.type
_entity.pdbx_description
1 polymer ?
#
loop_
_entity_poly.entity_id
_entity_poly.type
_entity_poly.pdbx_seq_one_letter_code
_entity_poly.pdbx_strand_id
1 'polypeptide(L)'
;MVVEKGNKIFIPADQLTTTEVKVEWSKNWTDYSAQYYSVPFFNRDQGNEESVIFIQKSYLDSLKNKKAPGDDLTVIVDDSFQYGQNKEKTKRWLAYHDKKNEAYQWRFVEGLKSKLGNAALKFAGGFFPSIDLGMLKLLFGDYLRNF
;
A
#
# COMPACT_ATOMS: atom_id res chain seq x y z
N MET A 1 8.42 10.96 -1.72
CA MET A 1 7.62 10.58 -2.89
C MET A 1 6.12 10.78 -2.70
N VAL A 2 5.50 11.61 -3.54
CA VAL A 2 4.04 11.70 -3.67
C VAL A 2 3.67 11.03 -4.99
N VAL A 3 3.27 9.75 -4.94
CA VAL A 3 2.74 9.06 -6.12
C VAL A 3 1.37 9.64 -6.50
N GLU A 4 1.22 9.96 -7.77
CA GLU A 4 0.02 10.58 -8.35
C GLU A 4 -0.57 9.69 -9.45
N LYS A 5 -1.84 9.96 -9.79
CA LYS A 5 -2.49 9.37 -10.95
C LYS A 5 -1.67 9.63 -12.22
N GLY A 6 -1.55 8.63 -13.07
CA GLY A 6 -0.78 8.66 -14.31
C GLY A 6 0.69 8.29 -14.13
N ASN A 7 1.21 8.21 -12.89
CA ASN A 7 2.59 7.75 -12.69
C ASN A 7 2.76 6.27 -13.06
N LYS A 8 3.91 5.94 -13.65
CA LYS A 8 4.37 4.59 -13.89
C LYS A 8 5.11 4.07 -12.67
N ILE A 9 4.61 3.01 -12.07
CA ILE A 9 5.27 2.33 -10.95
C ILE A 9 5.74 0.96 -11.39
N PHE A 10 6.94 0.59 -10.98
CA PHE A 10 7.51 -0.74 -11.16
C PHE A 10 7.42 -1.54 -9.87
N ILE A 11 6.89 -2.75 -9.95
CA ILE A 11 6.71 -3.67 -8.82
C ILE A 11 7.63 -4.89 -9.05
N PRO A 12 8.60 -5.17 -8.18
CA PRO A 12 9.46 -6.34 -8.31
C PRO A 12 8.66 -7.64 -8.22
N ALA A 13 8.65 -8.43 -9.30
CA ALA A 13 7.83 -9.63 -9.39
C ALA A 13 8.22 -10.72 -8.39
N ASP A 14 9.51 -10.78 -8.03
CA ASP A 14 10.09 -11.67 -7.02
C ASP A 14 9.63 -11.35 -5.60
N GLN A 15 9.13 -10.14 -5.35
CA GLN A 15 8.67 -9.69 -4.03
C GLN A 15 7.15 -9.70 -3.86
N LEU A 16 6.40 -9.94 -4.93
CA LEU A 16 4.93 -9.83 -4.97
C LEU A 16 4.21 -10.60 -3.87
N THR A 17 4.73 -11.75 -3.46
CA THR A 17 4.07 -12.64 -2.50
C THR A 17 4.88 -12.88 -1.23
N THR A 18 5.99 -12.16 -1.05
CA THR A 18 6.95 -12.40 0.04
C THR A 18 6.38 -11.97 1.40
N THR A 19 5.66 -10.84 1.43
CA THR A 19 5.12 -10.28 2.67
C THR A 19 3.60 -10.29 2.65
N GLU A 20 2.99 -11.39 3.12
CA GLU A 20 1.55 -11.46 3.34
C GLU A 20 1.19 -10.87 4.72
N VAL A 21 0.26 -9.92 4.73
CA VAL A 21 -0.24 -9.19 5.90
C VAL A 21 -1.76 -9.30 5.99
N LYS A 22 -2.27 -9.52 7.19
CA LYS A 22 -3.71 -9.45 7.47
C LYS A 22 -4.06 -8.01 7.83
N VAL A 23 -5.07 -7.45 7.17
CA VAL A 23 -5.63 -6.14 7.50
C VAL A 23 -7.03 -6.36 8.04
N GLU A 24 -7.30 -5.81 9.22
CA GLU A 24 -8.56 -5.97 9.95
C GLU A 24 -9.19 -4.60 10.19
N TRP A 25 -10.49 -4.47 9.98
CA TRP A 25 -11.21 -3.23 10.22
C TRP A 25 -12.65 -3.52 10.66
N SER A 26 -13.31 -2.53 11.24
CA SER A 26 -14.71 -2.64 11.65
C SER A 26 -15.52 -1.57 10.94
N LYS A 27 -16.68 -1.95 10.41
CA LYS A 27 -17.65 -1.06 9.76
C LYS A 27 -19.04 -1.47 10.22
N ASN A 28 -19.83 -0.51 10.71
CA ASN A 28 -21.20 -0.74 11.19
C ASN A 28 -21.29 -1.91 12.20
N TRP A 29 -20.38 -1.96 13.17
CA TRP A 29 -20.29 -3.02 14.19
C TRP A 29 -20.02 -4.43 13.65
N THR A 30 -19.66 -4.55 12.36
CA THR A 30 -19.22 -5.79 11.75
C THR A 30 -17.72 -5.73 11.53
N ASP A 31 -17.04 -6.78 11.97
CA ASP A 31 -15.60 -6.92 11.77
C ASP A 31 -15.31 -7.60 10.44
N TYR A 32 -14.38 -7.01 9.70
CA TYR A 32 -13.93 -7.45 8.40
C TYR A 32 -12.43 -7.70 8.43
N SER A 33 -11.97 -8.60 7.59
CA SER A 33 -10.55 -8.77 7.35
C SER A 33 -10.28 -9.20 5.92
N ALA A 34 -9.11 -8.87 5.42
CA ALA A 34 -8.61 -9.38 4.14
C ALA A 34 -7.09 -9.56 4.19
N GLN A 35 -6.60 -10.48 3.37
CA GLN A 35 -5.17 -10.72 3.19
C GLN A 35 -4.64 -9.84 2.07
N TYR A 36 -3.51 -9.21 2.33
CA TYR A 36 -2.81 -8.33 1.41
C TYR A 36 -1.35 -8.75 1.27
N TYR A 37 -0.78 -8.53 0.10
CA TYR A 37 0.65 -8.52 -0.08
C TYR A 37 1.17 -7.10 0.07
N SER A 38 2.14 -6.90 0.95
CA SER A 38 2.88 -5.63 1.09
C SER A 38 4.16 -5.73 0.26
N VAL A 39 4.25 -4.93 -0.79
CA VAL A 39 5.34 -5.02 -1.77
C VAL A 39 5.95 -3.63 -1.94
N PRO A 40 7.29 -3.48 -1.99
CA PRO A 40 7.85 -2.22 -2.42
C PRO A 40 7.56 -1.98 -3.90
N PHE A 41 7.42 -0.72 -4.28
CA PHE A 41 7.38 -0.31 -5.68
C PHE A 41 8.29 0.89 -5.89
N PHE A 42 8.71 1.09 -7.13
CA PHE A 42 9.57 2.20 -7.55
C PHE A 42 8.80 3.09 -8.52
N ASN A 43 8.71 4.39 -8.26
CA ASN A 43 8.07 5.32 -9.18
C ASN A 43 9.06 5.76 -10.26
N ARG A 44 8.85 5.26 -11.48
CA ARG A 44 9.71 5.51 -12.64
C ARG A 44 9.70 6.99 -13.05
N ASP A 45 8.61 7.69 -12.77
CA ASP A 45 8.45 9.10 -13.13
C ASP A 45 8.95 10.06 -12.03
N GLN A 46 9.30 9.54 -10.85
CA GLN A 46 9.85 10.31 -9.73
C GLN A 46 11.21 9.75 -9.30
N GLY A 47 12.13 9.60 -10.25
CA GLY A 47 13.52 9.25 -9.96
C GLY A 47 13.74 7.85 -9.36
N ASN A 48 12.80 6.92 -9.56
CA ASN A 48 12.77 5.60 -8.92
C ASN A 48 12.74 5.67 -7.38
N GLU A 49 12.11 6.70 -6.81
CA GLU A 49 11.82 6.72 -5.38
C GLU A 49 10.97 5.49 -4.99
N GLU A 50 11.31 4.87 -3.87
CA GLU A 50 10.67 3.67 -3.35
C GLU A 50 9.49 4.03 -2.42
N SER A 51 8.39 3.28 -2.53
CA SER A 51 7.28 3.28 -1.56
C SER A 51 6.65 1.90 -1.53
N VAL A 52 5.50 1.76 -0.89
CA VAL A 52 4.83 0.49 -0.63
C VAL A 52 3.45 0.45 -1.27
N ILE A 53 3.12 -0.70 -1.85
CA ILE A 53 1.78 -1.02 -2.31
C ILE A 53 1.26 -2.23 -1.53
N PHE A 54 0.01 -2.12 -1.07
CA PHE A 54 -0.75 -3.22 -0.52
C PHE A 54 -1.70 -3.77 -1.58
N ILE A 55 -1.54 -5.03 -1.94
CA ILE A 55 -2.31 -5.70 -3.00
C ILE A 55 -3.20 -6.74 -2.33
N GLN A 56 -4.52 -6.59 -2.38
CA GLN A 56 -5.41 -7.62 -1.85
C GLN A 56 -5.18 -8.93 -2.62
N LYS A 57 -5.09 -10.05 -1.91
CA LYS A 57 -4.71 -11.34 -2.49
C LYS A 57 -5.58 -11.74 -3.69
N SER A 58 -6.89 -11.52 -3.61
CA SER A 58 -7.84 -11.78 -4.71
C SER A 58 -7.75 -10.80 -5.89
N TYR A 59 -7.00 -9.70 -5.76
CA TYR A 59 -6.79 -8.68 -6.79
C TYR A 59 -5.42 -8.79 -7.46
N LEU A 60 -4.55 -9.71 -7.03
CA LEU A 60 -3.19 -9.85 -7.55
C LEU A 60 -3.16 -10.08 -9.07
N ASP A 61 -4.00 -10.99 -9.58
CA ASP A 61 -4.01 -11.29 -11.02
C ASP A 61 -4.60 -10.13 -11.83
N SER A 62 -5.59 -9.42 -11.28
CA SER A 62 -6.10 -8.18 -11.88
C SER A 62 -5.00 -7.12 -11.99
N LEU A 63 -4.15 -6.97 -10.98
CA LEU A 63 -3.01 -6.06 -11.04
C LEU A 63 -2.00 -6.47 -12.12
N LYS A 64 -1.65 -7.77 -12.20
CA LYS A 64 -0.74 -8.28 -13.23
C LYS A 64 -1.26 -8.03 -14.64
N ASN A 65 -2.57 -8.11 -14.84
CA ASN A 65 -3.20 -7.81 -16.12
C ASN A 65 -3.17 -6.33 -16.50
N LYS A 66 -2.86 -5.42 -15.57
CA LYS A 66 -2.64 -3.99 -15.85
C LYS A 66 -1.20 -3.68 -16.32
N LYS A 67 -0.34 -4.68 -16.45
CA LYS A 67 1.04 -4.47 -16.89
C LYS A 67 1.09 -3.76 -18.24
N ALA A 68 1.91 -2.71 -18.33
CA ALA A 68 2.21 -2.07 -19.60
C ALA A 68 2.91 -3.07 -20.55
N PRO A 69 2.59 -3.07 -21.86
CA PRO A 69 3.27 -3.93 -22.83
C PRO A 69 4.79 -3.69 -22.85
N GLY A 70 5.57 -4.76 -22.91
CA GLY A 70 7.03 -4.69 -23.11
C GLY A 70 7.87 -4.41 -21.86
N ASP A 71 7.28 -3.95 -20.76
CA ASP A 71 8.00 -3.70 -19.52
C ASP A 71 7.95 -4.91 -18.57
N ASP A 72 8.89 -4.99 -17.61
CA ASP A 72 8.69 -5.73 -16.36
C ASP A 72 7.41 -5.25 -15.65
N LEU A 73 6.98 -5.85 -14.53
CA LEU A 73 5.67 -5.53 -13.91
C LEU A 73 5.53 -4.04 -13.54
N THR A 74 5.14 -3.25 -14.53
CA THR A 74 5.07 -1.80 -14.53
C THR A 74 3.63 -1.46 -14.84
N VAL A 75 3.01 -0.73 -13.94
CA VAL A 75 1.60 -0.38 -14.02
C VAL A 75 1.45 1.13 -13.98
N ILE A 76 0.48 1.64 -14.72
CA ILE A 76 0.09 3.05 -14.64
C ILE A 76 -0.90 3.17 -13.48
N VAL A 77 -0.62 4.07 -12.55
CA VAL A 77 -1.52 4.38 -11.44
C VAL A 77 -2.76 5.08 -12.00
N ASP A 78 -3.94 4.51 -11.75
CA ASP A 78 -5.23 5.04 -12.20
C ASP A 78 -6.29 4.97 -11.08
N ASP A 79 -7.55 5.19 -11.43
CA ASP A 79 -8.67 5.26 -10.48
C ASP A 79 -9.00 3.92 -9.81
N SER A 80 -8.41 2.81 -10.27
CA SER A 80 -8.54 1.51 -9.61
C SER A 80 -7.68 1.38 -8.36
N PHE A 81 -6.74 2.29 -8.14
CA PHE A 81 -5.96 2.37 -6.91
C PHE A 81 -6.62 3.28 -5.89
N GLN A 82 -6.35 3.01 -4.62
CA GLN A 82 -6.46 3.99 -3.55
C GLN A 82 -5.07 4.28 -2.98
N TYR A 83 -4.96 5.34 -2.18
CA TYR A 83 -3.71 5.67 -1.51
C TYR A 83 -3.92 6.04 -0.04
N GLY A 84 -2.91 5.75 0.76
CA GLY A 84 -2.70 6.39 2.05
C GLY A 84 -1.56 7.39 1.98
N GLN A 85 -1.49 8.28 2.98
CA GLN A 85 -0.49 9.35 3.04
C GLN A 85 -0.21 9.77 4.48
N ASN A 86 0.98 10.34 4.72
CA ASN A 86 1.27 11.00 5.99
C ASN A 86 0.50 12.33 6.13
N LYS A 87 0.39 12.86 7.35
CA LYS A 87 -0.33 14.13 7.62
C LYS A 87 0.25 15.31 6.86
N GLU A 88 1.57 15.34 6.66
CA GLU A 88 2.26 16.39 5.91
C GLU A 88 2.01 16.29 4.39
N LYS A 89 1.40 15.19 3.92
CA LYS A 89 1.09 14.90 2.50
C LYS A 89 2.32 14.87 1.59
N THR A 90 3.48 14.57 2.15
CA THR A 90 4.76 14.50 1.43
C THR A 90 5.14 13.09 1.00
N LYS A 91 4.41 12.08 1.51
CA LYS A 91 4.61 10.66 1.21
C LYS A 91 3.28 9.96 0.98
N ARG A 92 3.17 9.20 -0.11
CA ARG A 92 2.01 8.35 -0.43
C ARG A 92 2.40 6.90 -0.67
N TRP A 93 1.51 6.01 -0.28
CA TRP A 93 1.57 4.58 -0.52
C TRP A 93 0.25 4.11 -1.14
N LEU A 94 0.26 2.96 -1.81
CA LEU A 94 -0.86 2.52 -2.64
C LEU A 94 -1.60 1.32 -2.04
N ALA A 95 -2.89 1.23 -2.33
CA ALA A 95 -3.70 0.04 -2.13
C ALA A 95 -4.36 -0.35 -3.45
N TYR A 96 -4.24 -1.61 -3.83
CA TYR A 96 -4.93 -2.21 -4.98
C TYR A 96 -5.81 -3.36 -4.49
N HIS A 97 -7.11 -3.08 -4.38
CA HIS A 97 -8.04 -3.92 -3.64
C HIS A 97 -9.50 -3.57 -3.94
N ASP A 98 -10.44 -4.30 -3.34
CA ASP A 98 -11.84 -3.89 -3.34
C ASP A 98 -12.00 -2.55 -2.62
N LYS A 99 -12.34 -1.51 -3.37
CA LYS A 99 -12.54 -0.14 -2.86
C LYS A 99 -13.74 -0.01 -1.91
N LYS A 100 -14.58 -1.03 -1.80
CA LYS A 100 -15.62 -1.13 -0.76
C LYS A 100 -15.03 -1.41 0.63
N ASN A 101 -13.76 -1.83 0.69
CA ASN A 101 -13.03 -2.00 1.94
C ASN A 101 -12.69 -0.62 2.52
N GLU A 102 -13.56 -0.10 3.37
CA GLU A 102 -13.36 1.14 4.09
C GLU A 102 -12.46 0.92 5.32
N ALA A 103 -11.24 0.46 5.08
CA ALA A 103 -10.23 0.36 6.13
C ALA A 103 -9.52 1.71 6.31
N TYR A 104 -9.26 2.08 7.57
CA TYR A 104 -8.40 3.21 7.88
C TYR A 104 -6.96 2.90 7.47
N GLN A 105 -6.21 3.93 7.06
CA GLN A 105 -4.82 3.78 6.62
C GLN A 105 -3.93 3.10 7.67
N TRP A 106 -4.10 3.44 8.95
CA TRP A 106 -3.32 2.86 10.05
C TRP A 106 -3.47 1.34 10.18
N ARG A 107 -4.57 0.73 9.69
CA ARG A 107 -4.77 -0.73 9.72
C ARG A 107 -3.79 -1.49 8.84
N PHE A 108 -3.41 -0.91 7.70
CA PHE A 108 -2.42 -1.50 6.82
C PHE A 108 -1.03 -1.45 7.45
N VAL A 109 -0.69 -0.32 8.08
CA VAL A 109 0.58 -0.15 8.79
C VAL A 109 0.65 -1.04 10.03
N GLU A 110 -0.46 -1.19 10.76
CA GLU A 110 -0.59 -2.14 11.88
C GLU A 110 -0.38 -3.59 11.42
N GLY A 111 -1.02 -4.01 10.33
CA GLY A 111 -0.85 -5.36 9.78
C GLY A 111 0.60 -5.65 9.36
N LEU A 112 1.23 -4.69 8.69
CA LEU A 112 2.65 -4.79 8.33
C LEU A 112 3.58 -4.84 9.54
N LYS A 113 3.36 -3.97 10.54
CA LYS A 113 4.13 -3.94 11.79
C LYS A 113 3.95 -5.24 12.57
N SER A 114 2.75 -5.81 12.58
CA SER A 114 2.45 -7.08 13.26
C SER A 114 3.19 -8.25 12.60
N LYS A 115 3.38 -8.19 11.26
CA LYS A 115 4.10 -9.22 10.50
C LYS A 115 5.62 -9.09 10.60
N LEU A 116 6.16 -7.87 10.52
CA LEU A 116 7.60 -7.61 10.38
C LEU A 116 8.27 -7.06 11.65
N GLY A 117 7.50 -6.68 12.66
CA GLY A 117 8.01 -6.01 13.86
C GLY A 117 8.82 -4.76 13.50
N ASN A 118 10.02 -4.65 14.09
CA ASN A 118 10.94 -3.53 13.85
C ASN A 118 11.56 -3.53 12.44
N ALA A 119 11.45 -4.63 11.66
CA ALA A 119 11.94 -4.64 10.28
C ALA A 119 11.07 -3.81 9.33
N ALA A 120 9.82 -3.50 9.72
CA ALA A 120 8.94 -2.60 8.97
C ALA A 120 9.55 -1.19 8.76
N LEU A 121 10.51 -0.78 9.60
CA LEU A 121 11.20 0.52 9.53
C LEU A 121 12.19 0.63 8.39
N LYS A 122 12.71 -0.50 7.91
CA LYS A 122 13.63 -0.55 6.78
C LYS A 122 12.89 -0.93 5.50
N PHE A 123 11.64 -1.37 5.61
CA PHE A 123 10.82 -1.76 4.48
C PHE A 123 10.49 -0.55 3.61
N ALA A 124 10.53 -0.73 2.29
CA ALA A 124 10.25 0.30 1.30
C ALA A 124 11.02 1.61 1.57
N GLY A 125 12.36 1.55 1.66
CA GLY A 125 13.21 2.73 1.91
C GLY A 125 12.95 3.47 3.22
N GLY A 126 12.32 2.81 4.20
CA GLY A 126 11.89 3.43 5.46
C GLY A 126 10.67 4.33 5.31
N PHE A 127 9.70 3.88 4.50
CA PHE A 127 8.45 4.60 4.29
C PHE A 127 7.68 4.82 5.61
N PHE A 128 7.59 3.80 6.47
CA PHE A 128 6.80 3.86 7.70
C PHE A 128 7.66 4.12 8.96
N PRO A 129 7.25 5.04 9.86
CA PRO A 129 7.98 5.37 11.08
C PRO A 129 7.77 4.34 12.21
N SER A 130 8.73 4.25 13.14
CA SER A 130 8.63 3.45 14.38
C SER A 130 7.85 4.18 15.45
N ILE A 131 6.54 4.03 15.39
CA ILE A 131 5.64 4.60 16.38
C ILE A 131 4.66 3.55 16.89
N ASP A 132 4.14 3.73 18.10
CA ASP A 132 3.13 2.85 18.67
C ASP A 132 1.78 2.94 17.91
N LEU A 133 0.84 2.04 18.24
CA LEU A 133 -0.46 1.96 17.59
C LEU A 133 -1.34 3.20 17.80
N GLY A 134 -1.23 3.87 18.95
CA GLY A 134 -1.96 5.10 19.23
C GLY A 134 -1.47 6.24 18.33
N MET A 135 -0.16 6.35 18.17
CA MET A 135 0.47 7.31 17.26
C MET A 135 0.19 6.99 15.78
N LEU A 136 0.13 5.70 15.40
CA LEU A 136 -0.29 5.32 14.05
C LEU A 136 -1.71 5.81 13.72
N LYS A 137 -2.65 5.70 14.67
CA LYS A 137 -4.01 6.25 14.49
C LYS A 137 -4.00 7.76 14.34
N LEU A 138 -3.10 8.48 15.02
CA LEU A 138 -3.00 9.93 14.86
C LEU A 138 -2.42 10.33 13.50
N LEU A 139 -1.38 9.65 13.03
CA LEU A 139 -0.73 9.98 11.74
C LEU A 139 -1.51 9.47 10.53
N PHE A 140 -2.15 8.31 10.63
CA PHE A 140 -2.83 7.60 9.54
C PHE A 140 -4.30 7.33 9.89
N GLY A 141 -4.93 8.24 10.62
CA GLY A 141 -6.31 8.12 11.10
C GLY A 141 -7.40 8.33 10.05
N ASP A 142 -7.02 8.66 8.82
CA ASP A 142 -7.98 8.84 7.72
C ASP A 142 -8.24 7.49 7.02
N TYR A 143 -9.38 7.39 6.34
CA TYR A 143 -9.60 6.32 5.36
C TYR A 143 -8.62 6.44 4.19
N LEU A 144 -8.50 5.36 3.41
CA LEU A 144 -7.86 5.42 2.10
C LEU A 144 -8.56 6.42 1.18
N ARG A 145 -7.77 7.06 0.32
CA ARG A 145 -8.24 8.12 -0.58
C ARG A 145 -8.26 7.60 -2.02
N ASN A 146 -9.21 8.11 -2.80
CA ASN A 146 -9.23 7.91 -4.24
C ASN A 146 -8.33 8.93 -4.93
N PHE A 147 -7.77 8.54 -6.08
CA PHE A 147 -7.14 9.46 -7.02
C PHE A 147 -8.17 10.31 -7.78
#